data_AF-A0A0K2RAE9-F1
#
_entry.id   AF-A0A0K2RAE9-F1
#
_cell.length_a   1.000
_cell.length_b   1.000
_cell.length_c   1.000
_cell.angle_alpha   90.00
_cell.angle_beta   90.00
_cell.angle_gamma   90.00
#
_symmetry.space_group_name_H-M   'P 1'
#
loop_
_entity.id
_entity.type
_entity.pdbx_description
1 polymer ?
#
loop_
_entity_poly.entity_id
_entity_poly.type
_entity_poly.pdbx_seq_one_letter_code
_entity_poly.pdbx_strand_id
1 'polypeptide(L)'
;MGESVQGRWAWVLSLGEGRLNVRGISDAVDVDVLDILGLHADESSKRIVITLAHRTETVLTGLSRRAVREIGSAYCSELDERRHLAALLSKAEEQGEGARLWWSQVQGVMNRPRWADQDTIAALEDSRPDVAVWLAADSDPRLSGFPKGKREDQRAAVDACRTADLPGWALQRNEAFLDWEKNELADFFRTVEKSPLTEEQTKATVCFDNRVRVIAAAGSGKTSTMVARAGYAIRRGIAQPTEILVLAFNKKAAGELSERFIARLGDDGASVASSTFHAFGLRIIGEATGRKPSIPDDLPRDNGVGRLAAIVDVLRDRDPAFRRDWDLFRLVFGRQLPDLGDEADPEKSDRNTGNSGFGTLAGEVVKSQEEVMIANWLFLNGVRYEYERPYAHDVADAHHRQYKPDFYFPDIDVWHEHWALGPDGTPPPHFAGYTESMEWRRRTHISYGTELIETTSATIRDGSGFEHLEQELRRHGIQLVEDTGRRSGSRRSATRRW
;
A
#
# COMPACT_ATOMS: atom_id res chain seq x y z
N MET A 1 13.25 -25.45 -37.83
CA MET A 1 13.60 -26.22 -39.04
C MET A 1 15.04 -25.85 -39.37
N GLY A 2 15.98 -26.78 -39.25
CA GLY A 2 17.39 -26.46 -39.45
C GLY A 2 17.69 -26.20 -40.92
N GLU A 3 18.38 -25.09 -41.21
CA GLU A 3 18.91 -24.83 -42.55
C GLU A 3 20.24 -25.56 -42.71
N SER A 4 20.40 -26.34 -43.78
CA SER A 4 21.67 -26.97 -44.11
C SER A 4 22.09 -26.65 -45.53
N VAL A 5 23.37 -26.33 -45.70
CA VAL A 5 23.96 -25.98 -46.99
C VAL A 5 25.23 -26.76 -47.20
N GLN A 6 25.35 -27.39 -48.37
CA GLN A 6 26.52 -28.14 -48.78
C GLN A 6 27.39 -27.28 -49.69
N GLY A 7 28.69 -27.18 -49.36
CA GLY A 7 29.67 -26.52 -50.20
C GLY A 7 30.15 -27.40 -51.34
N ARG A 8 30.74 -26.78 -52.37
CA ARG A 8 31.31 -27.45 -53.55
C ARG A 8 32.37 -28.53 -53.22
N TRP A 9 32.92 -28.51 -52.01
CA TRP A 9 34.01 -29.38 -51.53
C TRP A 9 33.55 -30.39 -50.46
N ALA A 10 32.28 -30.79 -50.47
CA ALA A 10 31.70 -31.82 -49.62
C ALA A 10 31.62 -31.52 -48.11
N TRP A 11 31.86 -30.27 -47.69
CA TRP A 11 31.52 -29.80 -46.34
C TRP A 11 30.04 -29.44 -46.24
N VAL A 12 29.47 -29.56 -45.03
CA VAL A 12 28.07 -29.24 -44.72
C VAL A 12 28.04 -28.29 -43.53
N LEU A 13 27.39 -27.14 -43.70
CA LEU A 13 27.02 -26.24 -42.62
C LEU A 13 25.55 -26.47 -42.29
N SER A 14 25.23 -26.63 -41.01
CA SER A 14 23.85 -26.65 -40.52
C SER A 14 23.68 -25.67 -39.36
N LEU A 15 22.58 -24.94 -39.38
CA LEU A 15 22.18 -24.00 -38.35
C LEU A 15 20.79 -24.37 -37.82
N GLY A 16 20.67 -24.48 -36.50
CA GLY A 16 19.39 -24.68 -35.82
C GLY A 16 19.56 -25.10 -34.37
N GLU A 17 18.49 -24.96 -33.58
CA GLU A 17 18.49 -25.26 -32.13
C GLU A 17 19.53 -24.46 -31.34
N GLY A 18 19.86 -23.24 -31.80
CA GLY A 18 20.87 -22.38 -31.23
C GLY A 18 22.30 -22.78 -31.51
N ARG A 19 22.52 -23.74 -32.42
CA ARG A 19 23.86 -24.27 -32.73
C ARG A 19 24.22 -24.07 -34.18
N LEU A 20 25.50 -23.78 -34.40
CA LEU A 20 26.14 -23.79 -35.71
C LEU A 20 27.08 -24.99 -35.78
N ASN A 21 26.83 -25.87 -36.75
CA ASN A 21 27.62 -27.07 -36.97
C ASN A 21 28.21 -27.06 -38.39
N VAL A 22 29.51 -27.35 -38.52
CA VAL A 22 30.21 -27.46 -39.80
C VAL A 22 31.01 -28.77 -39.82
N ARG A 23 30.71 -29.64 -40.79
CA ARG A 23 31.36 -30.95 -40.99
C ARG A 23 32.02 -31.03 -42.36
N GLY A 24 32.98 -31.95 -42.52
CA GLY A 24 33.67 -32.17 -43.80
C GLY A 24 34.81 -31.19 -44.08
N ILE A 25 35.31 -30.52 -43.04
CA ILE A 25 36.55 -29.71 -43.04
C ILE A 25 37.54 -30.29 -42.02
N SER A 26 38.82 -29.90 -42.08
CA SER A 26 39.86 -30.37 -41.15
C SER A 26 39.52 -30.09 -39.69
N ASP A 27 38.91 -28.93 -39.44
CA ASP A 27 38.56 -28.44 -38.11
C ASP A 27 37.04 -28.28 -38.02
N ALA A 28 36.34 -29.37 -37.69
CA ALA A 28 34.89 -29.34 -37.54
C ALA A 28 34.47 -28.32 -36.48
N VAL A 29 33.40 -27.57 -36.77
CA VAL A 29 32.84 -26.57 -35.85
C VAL A 29 31.54 -27.12 -35.28
N ASP A 30 31.37 -27.08 -33.96
CA ASP A 30 30.11 -27.41 -33.30
C ASP A 30 29.99 -26.55 -32.04
N VAL A 31 29.35 -25.39 -32.19
CA VAL A 31 29.32 -24.35 -31.15
C VAL A 31 27.92 -23.78 -30.99
N ASP A 32 27.63 -23.24 -29.81
CA ASP A 32 26.46 -22.39 -29.61
C ASP A 32 26.67 -21.09 -30.41
N VAL A 33 25.60 -20.56 -31.01
CA VAL A 33 25.69 -19.32 -31.79
C VAL A 33 26.13 -18.12 -30.94
N LEU A 34 25.94 -18.16 -29.62
CA LEU A 34 26.43 -17.15 -28.67
C LEU A 34 27.96 -17.19 -28.47
N ASP A 35 28.61 -18.32 -28.74
CA ASP A 35 30.07 -18.48 -28.61
C ASP A 35 30.84 -18.00 -29.84
N ILE A 36 30.12 -17.61 -30.90
CA ILE A 36 30.68 -17.11 -32.15
C ILE A 36 30.94 -15.61 -32.02
N LEU A 37 32.20 -15.20 -32.16
CA LEU A 37 32.59 -13.78 -32.11
C LEU A 37 32.07 -12.99 -33.31
N GLY A 38 31.95 -13.65 -34.47
CA GLY A 38 31.36 -13.06 -35.66
C GLY A 38 31.26 -14.04 -36.81
N LEU A 39 30.17 -13.94 -37.57
CA LEU A 39 29.99 -14.61 -38.86
C LEU A 39 29.85 -13.55 -39.94
N HIS A 40 30.80 -13.52 -40.88
CA HIS A 40 30.78 -12.59 -42.01
C HIS A 40 30.38 -13.31 -43.30
N ALA A 41 29.22 -12.96 -43.84
CA ALA A 41 28.70 -13.46 -45.10
C ALA A 41 29.07 -12.52 -46.26
N ASP A 42 30.07 -12.89 -47.05
CA ASP A 42 30.58 -12.05 -48.15
C ASP A 42 30.03 -12.56 -49.49
N GLU A 43 28.96 -11.91 -49.97
CA GLU A 43 28.31 -12.23 -51.24
C GLU A 43 29.21 -11.99 -52.46
N SER A 44 30.16 -11.06 -52.36
CA SER A 44 31.03 -10.69 -53.48
C SER A 44 32.02 -11.81 -53.79
N SER A 45 32.63 -12.37 -52.74
CA SER A 45 33.59 -13.47 -52.82
C SER A 45 32.98 -14.85 -52.60
N LYS A 46 31.66 -14.93 -52.39
CA LYS A 46 30.88 -16.17 -52.22
C LYS A 46 31.42 -17.06 -51.09
N ARG A 47 31.78 -16.44 -49.97
CA ARG A 47 32.34 -17.12 -48.80
C ARG A 47 31.67 -16.71 -47.50
N ILE A 48 31.79 -17.56 -46.50
CA ILE A 48 31.40 -17.28 -45.11
C ILE A 48 32.65 -17.41 -44.25
N VAL A 49 32.88 -16.44 -43.37
CA VAL A 49 33.98 -16.47 -42.39
C VAL A 49 33.38 -16.56 -41.01
N ILE A 50 33.70 -17.61 -40.27
CA ILE A 50 33.27 -17.83 -38.88
C ILE A 50 34.46 -17.57 -37.97
N THR A 51 34.27 -16.70 -36.98
CA THR A 51 35.30 -16.32 -36.00
C THR A 51 34.89 -16.84 -34.62
N LEU A 52 35.73 -17.66 -34.01
CA LEU A 52 35.52 -18.20 -32.66
C LEU A 52 36.45 -17.54 -31.63
N ALA A 53 36.11 -17.65 -30.35
CA ALA A 53 36.83 -17.01 -29.23
C ALA A 53 38.35 -17.30 -29.19
N HIS A 54 38.79 -18.43 -29.73
CA HIS A 54 40.21 -18.83 -29.81
C HIS A 54 40.95 -18.35 -31.07
N ARG A 55 40.38 -17.42 -31.84
CA ARG A 55 40.95 -16.80 -33.07
C ARG A 55 41.23 -17.76 -34.25
N THR A 56 40.61 -18.94 -34.27
CA THR A 56 40.52 -19.74 -35.48
C THR A 56 39.44 -19.16 -36.40
N GLU A 57 39.84 -18.71 -37.58
CA GLU A 57 38.92 -18.32 -38.65
C GLU A 57 38.63 -19.53 -39.53
N THR A 58 37.37 -19.96 -39.55
CA THR A 58 36.91 -21.01 -40.47
C THR A 58 36.32 -20.33 -41.71
N VAL A 59 36.99 -20.48 -42.84
CA VAL A 59 36.54 -19.89 -44.11
C VAL A 59 35.88 -20.95 -44.98
N LEU A 60 34.60 -20.76 -45.26
CA LEU A 60 33.79 -21.65 -46.08
C LEU A 60 33.59 -21.05 -47.46
N THR A 61 34.00 -21.78 -48.50
CA THR A 61 33.98 -21.32 -49.89
C THR A 61 33.22 -22.28 -50.80
N GLY A 62 32.83 -21.81 -51.99
CA GLY A 62 32.11 -22.62 -52.97
C GLY A 62 30.59 -22.55 -52.83
N LEU A 63 30.07 -21.45 -52.27
CA LEU A 63 28.65 -21.16 -52.14
C LEU A 63 28.10 -20.36 -53.33
N SER A 64 26.78 -20.35 -53.52
CA SER A 64 26.12 -19.37 -54.40
C SER A 64 25.93 -18.04 -53.65
N ARG A 65 25.78 -16.91 -54.35
CA ARG A 65 25.48 -15.61 -53.69
C ARG A 65 24.21 -15.69 -52.85
N ARG A 66 23.21 -16.39 -53.38
CA ARG A 66 21.94 -16.65 -52.70
C ARG A 66 22.16 -17.42 -51.39
N ALA A 67 22.95 -18.50 -51.43
CA ALA A 67 23.24 -19.31 -50.25
C ALA A 67 24.01 -18.54 -49.16
N VAL A 68 24.97 -17.68 -49.55
CA VAL A 68 25.70 -16.83 -48.59
C VAL A 68 24.74 -15.87 -47.88
N ARG A 69 23.82 -15.24 -48.61
CA ARG A 69 22.82 -14.33 -48.05
C ARG A 69 21.83 -15.06 -47.13
N GLU A 70 21.32 -16.21 -47.55
CA GLU A 70 20.39 -17.03 -46.77
C GLU A 70 21.02 -17.45 -45.43
N ILE A 71 22.24 -17.99 -45.45
CA ILE A 71 22.95 -18.38 -44.22
C ILE A 71 23.23 -17.17 -43.31
N GLY A 72 23.63 -16.02 -43.88
CA GLY A 72 23.84 -14.80 -43.10
C GLY A 72 22.56 -14.35 -42.39
N SER A 73 21.43 -14.34 -43.10
CA SER A 73 20.12 -13.99 -42.53
C SER A 73 19.67 -14.99 -41.48
N ALA A 74 19.83 -16.29 -41.73
CA ALA A 74 19.47 -17.35 -40.80
C ALA A 74 20.30 -17.29 -39.52
N TYR A 75 21.62 -17.06 -39.63
CA TYR A 75 22.49 -16.86 -38.48
C TYR A 75 22.07 -15.67 -37.63
N CYS A 76 21.75 -14.52 -38.24
CA CYS A 76 21.24 -13.36 -37.50
C CYS A 76 19.94 -13.69 -36.75
N SER A 77 18.99 -14.36 -37.42
CA SER A 77 17.73 -14.78 -36.80
C SER A 77 17.95 -15.74 -35.62
N GLU A 78 18.81 -16.74 -35.79
CA GLU A 78 19.12 -17.72 -34.75
C GLU A 78 19.86 -17.06 -33.57
N LEU A 79 20.79 -16.15 -33.84
CA LEU A 79 21.51 -15.40 -32.82
C LEU A 79 20.56 -14.50 -32.00
N ASP A 80 19.65 -13.80 -32.66
CA ASP A 80 18.67 -12.93 -31.99
C ASP A 80 17.69 -13.76 -31.14
N GLU A 81 17.21 -14.89 -31.65
CA GLU A 81 16.38 -15.82 -30.87
C GLU A 81 17.15 -16.39 -29.67
N ARG A 82 18.40 -16.85 -29.87
CA ARG A 82 19.23 -17.39 -28.79
C ARG A 82 19.52 -16.36 -27.70
N ARG A 83 19.77 -15.10 -28.08
CA ARG A 83 19.92 -13.96 -27.14
C ARG A 83 18.65 -13.67 -26.38
N HIS A 84 17.51 -13.67 -27.06
CA HIS A 84 16.21 -13.46 -26.44
C HIS A 84 15.92 -14.55 -25.39
N LEU A 85 16.15 -15.82 -25.73
CA LEU A 85 15.99 -16.95 -24.82
C LEU A 85 16.95 -16.89 -23.62
N ALA A 86 18.22 -16.48 -23.83
CA ALA A 86 19.17 -16.28 -22.74
C ALA A 86 18.74 -15.14 -21.79
N ALA A 87 18.23 -14.03 -22.32
CA ALA A 87 17.69 -12.94 -21.52
C ALA A 87 16.45 -13.37 -20.72
N LEU A 88 15.56 -14.16 -21.35
CA LEU A 88 14.39 -14.74 -20.69
C LEU A 88 14.80 -15.63 -19.51
N LEU A 89 15.82 -16.48 -19.69
CA LEU A 89 16.37 -17.31 -18.63
C LEU A 89 16.96 -16.51 -17.48
N SER A 90 17.76 -15.47 -17.78
CA SER A 90 18.32 -14.62 -16.73
C SER A 90 17.24 -13.96 -15.89
N LYS A 91 16.17 -13.47 -16.54
CA LYS A 91 15.04 -12.85 -15.85
C LYS A 91 14.22 -13.87 -15.07
N ALA A 92 14.04 -15.08 -15.60
CA ALA A 92 13.42 -16.18 -14.89
C ALA A 92 14.22 -16.51 -13.61
N GLU A 93 15.54 -16.70 -13.70
CA GLU A 93 16.37 -17.00 -12.54
C GLU A 93 16.30 -15.90 -11.46
N GLU A 94 16.24 -14.62 -11.87
CA GLU A 94 16.02 -13.50 -10.95
C GLU A 94 14.69 -13.59 -10.21
N GLN A 95 13.58 -13.84 -10.92
CA GLN A 95 12.28 -14.07 -10.29
C GLN A 95 12.30 -15.29 -9.35
N GLY A 96 12.99 -16.35 -9.73
CA GLY A 96 13.12 -17.56 -8.92
C GLY A 96 13.93 -17.33 -7.63
N GLU A 97 14.97 -16.50 -7.67
CA GLU A 97 15.69 -16.09 -6.45
C GLU A 97 14.81 -15.22 -5.54
N GLY A 98 14.03 -14.31 -6.12
CA GLY A 98 13.02 -13.53 -5.38
C GLY A 98 12.03 -14.45 -4.65
N ALA A 99 11.50 -15.46 -5.36
CA ALA A 99 10.60 -16.46 -4.80
C ALA A 99 11.25 -17.25 -3.65
N ARG A 100 12.52 -17.66 -3.80
CA ARG A 100 13.26 -18.37 -2.74
C ARG A 100 13.44 -17.54 -1.48
N LEU A 101 13.82 -16.26 -1.62
CA LEU A 101 13.99 -15.36 -0.50
C LEU A 101 12.66 -15.13 0.23
N TRP A 102 11.60 -14.83 -0.53
CA TRP A 102 10.25 -14.68 0.01
C TRP A 102 9.79 -15.94 0.75
N TRP A 103 9.93 -17.12 0.14
CA TRP A 103 9.50 -18.37 0.75
C TRP A 103 10.29 -18.70 2.03
N SER A 104 11.59 -18.38 2.04
CA SER A 104 12.41 -18.52 3.27
C SER A 104 11.90 -17.62 4.40
N GLN A 105 11.48 -16.39 4.10
CA GLN A 105 10.88 -15.48 5.09
C GLN A 105 9.55 -16.02 5.61
N VAL A 106 8.68 -16.51 4.71
CA VAL A 106 7.41 -17.15 5.07
C VAL A 106 7.64 -18.32 6.01
N GLN A 107 8.52 -19.26 5.65
CA GLN A 107 8.87 -20.39 6.53
C GLN A 107 9.44 -19.93 7.87
N GLY A 108 10.24 -18.87 7.87
CA GLY A 108 10.75 -18.24 9.08
C GLY A 108 9.66 -17.71 10.01
N VAL A 109 8.50 -17.31 9.49
CA VAL A 109 7.30 -16.95 10.27
C VAL A 109 6.50 -18.18 10.67
N MET A 110 6.28 -19.11 9.75
CA MET A 110 5.52 -20.35 10.01
C MET A 110 6.10 -21.21 11.13
N ASN A 111 7.43 -21.20 11.26
CA ASN A 111 8.15 -21.97 12.26
C ASN A 111 8.22 -21.29 13.64
N ARG A 112 7.73 -20.05 13.79
CA ARG A 112 7.75 -19.37 15.10
C ARG A 112 6.68 -19.97 16.02
N PRO A 113 7.00 -20.27 17.29
CA PRO A 113 6.02 -20.77 18.26
C PRO A 113 5.22 -19.62 18.90
N ARG A 114 4.65 -18.72 18.09
CA ARG A 114 3.89 -17.56 18.57
C ARG A 114 2.66 -17.29 17.70
N TRP A 115 1.84 -16.31 18.12
CA TRP A 115 0.75 -15.75 17.32
C TRP A 115 1.27 -15.23 15.97
N ALA A 116 0.60 -15.59 14.88
CA ALA A 116 0.86 -15.04 13.56
C ALA A 116 0.12 -13.69 13.43
N ASP A 117 0.86 -12.60 13.59
CA ASP A 117 0.29 -11.25 13.59
C ASP A 117 -0.07 -10.76 12.18
N GLN A 118 -1.19 -10.05 12.07
CA GLN A 118 -1.79 -9.63 10.80
C GLN A 118 -0.86 -8.72 9.97
N ASP A 119 -0.11 -7.82 10.61
CA ASP A 119 0.79 -6.92 9.89
C ASP A 119 1.97 -7.69 9.26
N THR A 120 2.53 -8.68 9.95
CA THR A 120 3.57 -9.55 9.38
C THR A 120 3.03 -10.35 8.20
N ILE A 121 1.81 -10.89 8.30
CA ILE A 121 1.19 -11.65 7.20
C ILE A 121 0.92 -10.74 6.00
N ALA A 122 0.36 -9.55 6.23
CA ALA A 122 0.12 -8.56 5.18
C ALA A 122 1.44 -8.15 4.49
N ALA A 123 2.49 -7.88 5.25
CA ALA A 123 3.80 -7.53 4.68
C ALA A 123 4.41 -8.66 3.82
N LEU A 124 4.16 -9.93 4.18
CA LEU A 124 4.58 -11.08 3.36
C LEU A 124 3.73 -11.20 2.09
N GLU A 125 2.42 -10.96 2.16
CA GLU A 125 1.57 -10.93 0.97
C GLU A 125 1.97 -9.80 0.01
N ASP A 126 2.19 -8.59 0.53
CA ASP A 126 2.58 -7.41 -0.26
C ASP A 126 3.95 -7.55 -0.91
N SER A 127 4.86 -8.31 -0.29
CA SER A 127 6.20 -8.59 -0.81
C SER A 127 6.28 -9.85 -1.68
N ARG A 128 5.14 -10.50 -1.98
CA ARG A 128 5.11 -11.71 -2.82
C ARG A 128 5.61 -11.38 -4.24
N PRO A 129 6.66 -12.05 -4.74
CA PRO A 129 7.23 -11.75 -6.03
C PRO A 129 6.35 -12.24 -7.18
N ASP A 130 6.38 -11.52 -8.30
CA ASP A 130 5.90 -12.04 -9.58
C ASP A 130 6.83 -13.15 -10.10
N VAL A 131 6.22 -14.24 -10.55
CA VAL A 131 6.89 -15.44 -11.06
C VAL A 131 6.44 -15.79 -12.49
N ALA A 132 5.69 -14.92 -13.17
CA ALA A 132 5.14 -15.18 -14.49
C ALA A 132 6.22 -15.50 -15.55
N VAL A 133 7.34 -14.77 -15.51
CA VAL A 133 8.46 -15.01 -16.45
C VAL A 133 9.15 -16.33 -16.14
N TRP A 134 9.29 -16.67 -14.85
CA TRP A 134 9.81 -17.98 -14.45
C TRP A 134 8.94 -19.11 -15.01
N LEU A 135 7.62 -19.03 -14.87
CA LEU A 135 6.69 -20.03 -15.38
C LEU A 135 6.70 -20.14 -16.90
N ALA A 136 6.78 -19.01 -17.60
CA ALA A 136 6.91 -18.98 -19.05
C ALA A 136 8.22 -19.67 -19.49
N ALA A 137 9.33 -19.38 -18.81
CA ALA A 137 10.62 -19.99 -19.12
C ALA A 137 10.68 -21.49 -18.77
N ASP A 138 9.96 -21.94 -17.74
CA ASP A 138 9.92 -23.34 -17.35
C ASP A 138 9.09 -24.20 -18.31
N SER A 139 8.08 -23.60 -18.96
CA SER A 139 7.20 -24.27 -19.92
C SER A 139 7.61 -24.09 -21.38
N ASP A 140 8.61 -23.24 -21.68
CA ASP A 140 9.05 -22.99 -23.05
C ASP A 140 9.92 -24.16 -23.59
N PRO A 141 9.45 -24.91 -24.61
CA PRO A 141 10.20 -26.05 -25.15
C PRO A 141 11.52 -25.63 -25.81
N ARG A 142 11.67 -24.37 -26.25
CA ARG A 142 12.91 -23.85 -26.85
C ARG A 142 14.04 -23.74 -25.85
N LEU A 143 13.72 -23.73 -24.56
CA LEU A 143 14.70 -23.67 -23.47
C LEU A 143 15.21 -25.05 -23.03
N SER A 144 14.71 -26.15 -23.62
CA SER A 144 15.12 -27.53 -23.31
C SER A 144 16.62 -27.78 -23.52
N GLY A 145 17.25 -27.08 -24.46
CA GLY A 145 18.69 -27.16 -24.75
C GLY A 145 19.57 -26.24 -23.89
N PHE A 146 19.00 -25.49 -22.95
CA PHE A 146 19.75 -24.69 -21.99
C PHE A 146 19.92 -25.44 -20.65
N PRO A 147 20.97 -25.16 -19.86
CA PRO A 147 21.09 -25.71 -18.52
C PRO A 147 19.86 -25.37 -17.67
N LYS A 148 19.37 -26.32 -16.89
CA LYS A 148 18.28 -26.06 -15.92
C LYS A 148 18.71 -25.05 -14.86
N GLY A 149 20.01 -24.95 -14.57
CA GLY A 149 20.57 -23.95 -13.67
C GLY A 149 19.96 -24.07 -12.27
N LYS A 150 19.69 -22.92 -11.65
CA LYS A 150 19.07 -22.86 -10.31
C LYS A 150 17.57 -23.11 -10.30
N ARG A 151 16.92 -23.20 -11.48
CA ARG A 151 15.45 -23.28 -11.59
C ARG A 151 14.89 -24.52 -10.91
N GLU A 152 15.59 -25.65 -10.93
CA GLU A 152 15.14 -26.86 -10.23
C GLU A 152 15.00 -26.64 -8.72
N ASP A 153 15.96 -25.95 -8.10
CA ASP A 153 15.97 -25.61 -6.68
C ASP A 153 14.98 -24.47 -6.33
N GLN A 154 14.52 -23.70 -7.32
CA GLN A 154 13.59 -22.59 -7.15
C GLN A 154 12.12 -23.02 -7.26
N ARG A 155 11.83 -24.15 -7.93
CA ARG A 155 10.48 -24.60 -8.26
C ARG A 155 9.52 -24.61 -7.06
N ALA A 156 9.94 -25.19 -5.94
CA ALA A 156 9.10 -25.27 -4.74
C ALA A 156 8.71 -23.88 -4.21
N ALA A 157 9.62 -22.91 -4.27
CA ALA A 157 9.36 -21.54 -3.83
C ALA A 157 8.45 -20.80 -4.82
N VAL A 158 8.62 -21.03 -6.12
CA VAL A 158 7.75 -20.49 -7.17
C VAL A 158 6.33 -21.04 -7.06
N ASP A 159 6.19 -22.34 -6.83
CA ASP A 159 4.89 -22.97 -6.59
C ASP A 159 4.22 -22.40 -5.34
N ALA A 160 4.98 -22.18 -4.27
CA ALA A 160 4.48 -21.53 -3.06
C ALA A 160 4.01 -20.09 -3.32
N CYS A 161 4.71 -19.29 -4.13
CA CYS A 161 4.24 -17.94 -4.50
C CYS A 161 2.85 -17.97 -5.16
N ARG A 162 2.50 -19.04 -5.87
CA ARG A 162 1.21 -19.16 -6.57
C ARG A 162 0.09 -19.71 -5.71
N THR A 163 0.44 -20.53 -4.72
CA THR A 163 -0.54 -21.43 -4.07
C THR A 163 -0.67 -21.21 -2.58
N ALA A 164 0.28 -20.54 -1.94
CA ALA A 164 0.23 -20.31 -0.50
C ALA A 164 -0.89 -19.32 -0.15
N ASP A 165 -1.85 -19.76 0.65
CA ASP A 165 -2.85 -18.92 1.30
C ASP A 165 -2.35 -18.56 2.71
N LEU A 166 -1.56 -17.48 2.82
CA LEU A 166 -1.01 -17.07 4.11
C LEU A 166 -2.10 -16.57 5.08
N PRO A 167 -3.12 -15.81 4.65
CA PRO A 167 -4.23 -15.41 5.52
C PRO A 167 -4.98 -16.62 6.08
N GLY A 168 -5.34 -17.58 5.23
CA GLY A 168 -6.03 -18.81 5.66
C GLY A 168 -5.15 -19.67 6.56
N TRP A 169 -3.85 -19.79 6.26
CA TRP A 169 -2.89 -20.45 7.14
C TRP A 169 -2.80 -19.78 8.50
N ALA A 170 -2.69 -18.45 8.55
CA ALA A 170 -2.55 -17.70 9.80
C ALA A 170 -3.78 -17.85 10.71
N LEU A 171 -4.98 -17.84 10.13
CA LEU A 171 -6.23 -18.08 10.85
C LEU A 171 -6.21 -19.45 11.55
N GLN A 172 -5.96 -20.52 10.79
CA GLN A 172 -5.92 -21.90 11.31
C GLN A 172 -4.80 -22.06 12.35
N ARG A 173 -3.62 -21.50 12.08
CA ARG A 173 -2.47 -21.54 12.98
C ARG A 173 -2.76 -20.82 14.30
N ASN A 174 -3.46 -19.69 14.27
CA ASN A 174 -3.81 -18.90 15.44
C ASN A 174 -4.91 -19.56 16.28
N GLU A 175 -5.88 -20.22 15.65
CA GLU A 175 -6.86 -21.05 16.37
C GLU A 175 -6.18 -22.21 17.10
N ALA A 176 -5.34 -22.98 16.40
CA ALA A 176 -4.58 -24.06 17.02
C ALA A 176 -3.64 -23.56 18.13
N PHE A 177 -3.02 -22.40 17.94
CA PHE A 177 -2.19 -21.75 18.97
C PHE A 177 -2.98 -21.37 20.20
N LEU A 178 -4.16 -20.77 20.01
CA LEU A 178 -5.04 -20.35 21.10
C LEU A 178 -5.46 -21.55 21.95
N ASP A 179 -5.83 -22.66 21.33
CA ASP A 179 -6.23 -23.86 22.04
C ASP A 179 -5.06 -24.53 22.76
N TRP A 180 -3.87 -24.52 22.16
CA TRP A 180 -2.65 -24.94 22.84
C TRP A 180 -2.34 -24.06 24.06
N GLU A 181 -2.39 -22.74 23.91
CA GLU A 181 -2.15 -21.77 24.99
C GLU A 181 -3.15 -21.90 26.14
N LYS A 182 -4.44 -22.08 25.83
CA LYS A 182 -5.50 -22.31 26.83
C LYS A 182 -5.18 -23.49 27.73
N ASN A 183 -4.63 -24.56 27.17
CA ASN A 183 -4.25 -25.76 27.93
C ASN A 183 -2.93 -25.55 28.69
N GLU A 184 -1.90 -25.03 28.02
CA GLU A 184 -0.57 -24.85 28.59
C GLU A 184 -0.55 -23.84 29.75
N LEU A 185 -1.38 -22.79 29.67
CA LEU A 185 -1.50 -21.76 30.71
C LEU A 185 -2.85 -21.79 31.43
N ALA A 186 -3.52 -22.94 31.47
CA ALA A 186 -4.82 -23.11 32.11
C ALA A 186 -4.84 -22.58 33.55
N ASP A 187 -3.79 -22.90 34.33
CA ASP A 187 -3.66 -22.46 35.71
C ASP A 187 -3.55 -20.94 35.84
N PHE A 188 -2.80 -20.31 34.93
CA PHE A 188 -2.66 -18.86 34.90
C PHE A 188 -4.01 -18.20 34.58
N PHE A 189 -4.71 -18.63 33.52
CA PHE A 189 -6.01 -18.04 33.15
C PHE A 189 -7.11 -18.27 34.21
N ARG A 190 -6.98 -19.32 35.01
CA ARG A 190 -7.88 -19.62 36.12
C ARG A 190 -7.62 -18.79 37.38
N THR A 191 -6.38 -18.32 37.58
CA THR A 191 -5.94 -17.76 38.89
C THR A 191 -5.42 -16.33 38.83
N VAL A 192 -5.11 -15.79 37.65
CA VAL A 192 -4.59 -14.42 37.48
C VAL A 192 -5.54 -13.36 38.04
N GLU A 193 -6.84 -13.64 38.09
CA GLU A 193 -7.86 -12.74 38.62
C GLU A 193 -8.77 -13.42 39.65
N LYS A 194 -9.66 -12.65 40.29
CA LYS A 194 -10.59 -13.18 41.31
C LYS A 194 -11.46 -14.34 40.81
N SER A 195 -11.73 -14.35 39.52
CA SER A 195 -12.51 -15.38 38.83
C SER A 195 -11.75 -15.81 37.58
N PRO A 196 -11.93 -17.07 37.14
CA PRO A 196 -11.35 -17.53 35.89
C PRO A 196 -11.73 -16.63 34.72
N LEU A 197 -10.80 -16.42 33.79
CA LEU A 197 -11.09 -15.69 32.57
C LEU A 197 -12.10 -16.46 31.72
N THR A 198 -13.03 -15.72 31.12
CA THR A 198 -13.92 -16.25 30.06
C THR A 198 -13.12 -16.56 28.79
N GLU A 199 -13.69 -17.36 27.89
CA GLU A 199 -13.04 -17.67 26.61
C GLU A 199 -12.67 -16.41 25.81
N GLU A 200 -13.55 -15.41 25.78
CA GLU A 200 -13.29 -14.14 25.08
C GLU A 200 -12.17 -13.33 25.73
N GLN A 201 -12.09 -13.33 27.07
CA GLN A 201 -10.99 -12.66 27.79
C GLN A 201 -9.66 -13.38 27.57
N THR A 202 -9.67 -14.72 27.54
CA THR A 202 -8.49 -15.53 27.23
C THR A 202 -8.05 -15.30 25.78
N LYS A 203 -8.98 -15.29 24.82
CA LYS A 203 -8.69 -14.94 23.42
C LYS A 203 -8.09 -13.54 23.30
N ALA A 204 -8.67 -12.54 23.97
CA ALA A 204 -8.14 -11.18 24.00
C ALA A 204 -6.78 -11.06 24.71
N THR A 205 -6.45 -12.02 25.59
CA THR A 205 -5.16 -12.11 26.28
C THR A 205 -4.09 -12.75 25.40
N VAL A 206 -4.42 -13.79 24.65
CA VAL A 206 -3.49 -14.56 23.79
C VAL A 206 -3.31 -13.95 22.39
N CYS A 207 -4.33 -13.26 21.87
CA CYS A 207 -4.24 -12.57 20.59
C CYS A 207 -3.20 -11.44 20.66
N PHE A 208 -2.09 -11.62 19.96
CA PHE A 208 -0.93 -10.71 19.96
C PHE A 208 -0.69 -10.07 18.59
N ASP A 209 -1.78 -9.67 17.93
CA ASP A 209 -1.69 -8.68 16.85
C ASP A 209 -1.14 -7.36 17.39
N ASN A 210 -0.44 -6.61 16.53
CA ASN A 210 0.17 -5.33 16.91
C ASN A 210 -0.88 -4.30 17.35
N ARG A 211 -2.12 -4.43 16.88
CA ARG A 211 -3.24 -3.53 17.15
C ARG A 211 -4.49 -4.33 17.49
N VAL A 212 -4.90 -4.32 18.75
CA VAL A 212 -6.09 -5.05 19.23
C VAL A 212 -7.08 -4.11 19.90
N ARG A 213 -8.32 -4.09 19.40
CA ARG A 213 -9.45 -3.35 19.99
C ARG A 213 -10.42 -4.31 20.66
N VAL A 214 -10.54 -4.23 21.99
CA VAL A 214 -11.51 -5.01 22.76
C VAL A 214 -12.79 -4.20 22.98
N ILE A 215 -13.89 -4.65 22.39
CA ILE A 215 -15.22 -4.06 22.60
C ILE A 215 -15.85 -4.74 23.81
N ALA A 216 -16.12 -3.97 24.87
CA ALA A 216 -16.49 -4.54 26.16
C ALA A 216 -17.51 -3.70 26.92
N ALA A 217 -18.66 -4.33 27.22
CA ALA A 217 -19.73 -3.75 28.03
C ALA A 217 -19.24 -3.37 29.44
N ALA A 218 -20.01 -2.53 30.14
CA ALA A 218 -19.75 -2.27 31.56
C ALA A 218 -19.79 -3.59 32.35
N GLY A 219 -18.85 -3.78 33.28
CA GLY A 219 -18.79 -4.99 34.11
C GLY A 219 -18.20 -6.25 33.45
N SER A 220 -17.88 -6.25 32.15
CA SER A 220 -17.36 -7.45 31.45
C SER A 220 -15.89 -7.82 31.74
N GLY A 221 -15.26 -7.19 32.73
CA GLY A 221 -13.87 -7.48 33.11
C GLY A 221 -12.79 -6.88 32.20
N LYS A 222 -13.02 -5.68 31.63
CA LYS A 222 -12.01 -4.93 30.85
C LYS A 222 -10.65 -4.88 31.54
N THR A 223 -10.64 -4.42 32.80
CA THR A 223 -9.43 -4.31 33.60
C THR A 223 -8.78 -5.67 33.86
N SER A 224 -9.58 -6.70 34.14
CA SER A 224 -9.10 -8.08 34.33
C SER A 224 -8.35 -8.58 33.08
N THR A 225 -8.91 -8.28 31.89
CA THR A 225 -8.33 -8.65 30.60
C THR A 225 -7.00 -7.92 30.36
N MET A 226 -6.91 -6.64 30.69
CA MET A 226 -5.67 -5.88 30.57
C MET A 226 -4.55 -6.43 31.48
N VAL A 227 -4.88 -6.74 32.74
CA VAL A 227 -3.90 -7.31 33.69
C VAL A 227 -3.46 -8.69 33.22
N ALA A 228 -4.40 -9.53 32.78
CA ALA A 228 -4.08 -10.85 32.23
C ALA A 228 -3.20 -10.78 30.98
N ARG A 229 -3.47 -9.83 30.06
CA ARG A 229 -2.67 -9.62 28.84
C ARG A 229 -1.22 -9.23 29.14
N ALA A 230 -1.02 -8.30 30.06
CA ALA A 230 0.34 -7.94 30.50
C ALA A 230 1.03 -9.11 31.23
N GLY A 231 0.32 -9.82 32.11
CA GLY A 231 0.85 -11.01 32.77
C GLY A 231 1.23 -12.13 31.78
N TYR A 232 0.42 -12.35 30.76
CA TYR A 232 0.72 -13.29 29.67
C TYR A 232 1.96 -12.86 28.89
N ALA A 233 2.05 -11.57 28.52
CA ALA A 233 3.21 -11.02 27.79
C ALA A 233 4.52 -11.27 28.54
N ILE A 234 4.53 -10.99 29.85
CA ILE A 234 5.69 -11.20 30.73
C ILE A 234 6.01 -12.70 30.81
N ARG A 235 5.01 -13.53 31.10
CA ARG A 235 5.19 -14.98 31.31
C ARG A 235 5.69 -15.70 30.06
N ARG A 236 5.30 -15.25 28.87
CA ARG A 236 5.78 -15.79 27.58
C ARG A 236 7.05 -15.11 27.07
N GLY A 237 7.63 -14.17 27.82
CA GLY A 237 8.83 -13.44 27.42
C GLY A 237 8.64 -12.57 26.17
N ILE A 238 7.39 -12.18 25.89
CA ILE A 238 7.04 -11.29 24.77
C ILE A 238 7.52 -9.86 25.08
N ALA A 239 7.43 -9.46 26.34
CA ALA A 239 7.90 -8.17 26.83
C ALA A 239 8.40 -8.28 28.27
N GLN A 240 9.44 -7.53 28.60
CA GLN A 240 9.82 -7.28 29.99
C GLN A 240 8.77 -6.39 30.66
N PRO A 241 8.56 -6.49 31.98
CA PRO A 241 7.60 -5.63 32.69
C PRO A 241 7.81 -4.13 32.44
N THR A 242 9.07 -3.70 32.32
CA THR A 242 9.46 -2.30 32.07
C THR A 242 9.18 -1.82 30.64
N GLU A 243 8.90 -2.74 29.71
CA GLU A 243 8.50 -2.45 28.33
C GLU A 243 6.97 -2.27 28.21
N ILE A 244 6.21 -2.53 29.29
CA ILE A 244 4.75 -2.44 29.31
C ILE A 244 4.30 -1.11 29.92
N LEU A 245 3.54 -0.34 29.13
CA LEU A 245 2.89 0.90 29.55
C LEU A 245 1.37 0.74 29.57
N VAL A 246 0.75 1.11 30.69
CA VAL A 246 -0.70 1.14 30.86
C VAL A 246 -1.15 2.57 31.13
N LEU A 247 -2.06 3.07 30.29
CA LEU A 247 -2.57 4.44 30.36
C LEU A 247 -4.01 4.47 30.86
N ALA A 248 -4.28 5.40 31.77
CA ALA A 248 -5.61 5.70 32.28
C ALA A 248 -5.95 7.19 32.20
N PHE A 249 -7.25 7.53 32.22
CA PHE A 249 -7.68 8.92 32.13
C PHE A 249 -7.43 9.74 33.39
N ASN A 250 -7.49 9.12 34.57
CA ASN A 250 -7.36 9.83 35.84
C ASN A 250 -6.42 9.09 36.81
N LYS A 251 -5.93 9.83 37.81
CA LYS A 251 -4.94 9.33 38.79
C LYS A 251 -5.48 8.15 39.61
N LYS A 252 -6.77 8.17 39.96
CA LYS A 252 -7.40 7.08 40.72
C LYS A 252 -7.37 5.77 39.93
N ALA A 253 -7.79 5.81 38.66
CA ALA A 253 -7.78 4.64 37.79
C ALA A 253 -6.35 4.13 37.52
N ALA A 254 -5.38 5.03 37.35
CA ALA A 254 -3.97 4.63 37.22
C ALA A 254 -3.44 3.95 38.50
N GLY A 255 -3.78 4.48 39.68
CA GLY A 255 -3.41 3.90 40.97
C GLY A 255 -4.05 2.53 41.20
N GLU A 256 -5.36 2.42 40.95
CA GLU A 256 -6.09 1.14 41.04
C GLU A 256 -5.52 0.08 40.09
N LEU A 257 -5.14 0.46 38.87
CA LEU A 257 -4.45 -0.44 37.94
C LEU A 257 -3.09 -0.87 38.48
N SER A 258 -2.28 0.07 38.97
CA SER A 258 -0.96 -0.22 39.54
C SER A 258 -1.05 -1.19 40.73
N GLU A 259 -1.95 -0.93 41.68
CA GLU A 259 -2.20 -1.80 42.83
C GLU A 259 -2.64 -3.19 42.38
N ARG A 260 -3.49 -3.26 41.35
CA ARG A 260 -3.97 -4.52 40.80
C ARG A 260 -2.87 -5.31 40.11
N PHE A 261 -1.99 -4.65 39.34
CA PHE A 261 -0.82 -5.29 38.75
C PHE A 261 0.10 -5.89 39.81
N ILE A 262 0.44 -5.13 40.85
CA ILE A 262 1.24 -5.61 41.99
C ILE A 262 0.56 -6.81 42.66
N ALA A 263 -0.73 -6.70 42.94
CA ALA A 263 -1.48 -7.78 43.60
C ALA A 263 -1.58 -9.06 42.78
N ARG A 264 -1.53 -8.98 41.43
CA ARG A 264 -1.67 -10.15 40.54
C ARG A 264 -0.37 -10.73 40.04
N LEU A 265 0.62 -9.89 39.81
CA LEU A 265 1.88 -10.26 39.15
C LEU A 265 3.10 -10.04 40.06
N GLY A 266 2.93 -9.60 41.31
CA GLY A 266 4.03 -9.42 42.26
C GLY A 266 5.03 -8.35 41.81
N ASP A 267 6.32 -8.68 41.91
CA ASP A 267 7.43 -7.79 41.55
C ASP A 267 7.43 -7.41 40.07
N ASP A 268 7.02 -8.34 39.19
CA ASP A 268 6.81 -8.05 37.78
C ASP A 268 5.71 -7.00 37.61
N GLY A 269 4.61 -7.15 38.34
CA GLY A 269 3.52 -6.18 38.36
C GLY A 269 3.92 -4.80 38.86
N ALA A 270 4.82 -4.75 39.85
CA ALA A 270 5.37 -3.49 40.37
C ALA A 270 6.22 -2.74 39.34
N SER A 271 6.77 -3.46 38.36
CA SER A 271 7.62 -2.90 37.31
C SER A 271 6.84 -2.43 36.07
N VAL A 272 5.53 -2.76 35.97
CA VAL A 272 4.65 -2.29 34.90
C VAL A 272 4.27 -0.83 35.12
N ALA A 273 4.59 0.03 34.15
CA ALA A 273 4.31 1.46 34.26
C ALA A 273 2.81 1.75 34.09
N SER A 274 2.12 2.11 35.16
CA SER A 274 0.73 2.61 35.13
C SER A 274 0.69 4.12 35.32
N SER A 275 0.25 4.85 34.30
CA SER A 275 0.26 6.32 34.31
C SER A 275 -1.01 6.92 33.73
N THR A 276 -1.25 8.19 34.06
CA THR A 276 -2.17 8.98 33.24
C THR A 276 -1.51 9.44 31.96
N PHE A 277 -2.30 9.75 30.93
CA PHE A 277 -1.79 10.39 29.70
C PHE A 277 -0.94 11.62 30.00
N HIS A 278 -1.41 12.50 30.90
CA HIS A 278 -0.68 13.71 31.30
C HIS A 278 0.66 13.40 31.97
N ALA A 279 0.68 12.49 32.95
CA ALA A 279 1.92 12.13 33.63
C ALA A 279 2.93 11.47 32.69
N PHE A 280 2.46 10.66 31.75
CA PHE A 280 3.30 10.03 30.73
C PHE A 280 3.89 11.07 29.76
N GLY A 281 3.06 11.98 29.23
CA GLY A 281 3.52 13.05 28.35
C GLY A 281 4.54 13.99 29.03
N LEU A 282 4.27 14.39 30.28
CA LEU A 282 5.22 15.20 31.07
C LEU A 282 6.56 14.49 31.26
N ARG A 283 6.55 13.16 31.45
CA ARG A 283 7.77 12.36 31.60
C ARG A 283 8.56 12.33 30.29
N ILE A 284 7.91 12.07 29.15
CA ILE A 284 8.57 12.09 27.83
C ILE A 284 9.25 13.44 27.59
N ILE A 285 8.53 14.55 27.79
CA ILE A 285 9.09 15.90 27.60
C ILE A 285 10.26 16.14 28.55
N GLY A 286 10.12 15.71 29.81
CA GLY A 286 11.19 15.80 30.80
C GLY A 286 12.46 15.06 30.41
N GLU A 287 12.33 13.81 29.97
CA GLU A 287 13.44 12.96 29.52
C GLU A 287 14.09 13.52 28.24
N ALA A 288 13.29 13.98 27.27
CA ALA A 288 13.79 14.52 26.02
C ALA A 288 14.48 15.90 26.15
N THR A 289 14.02 16.75 27.08
CA THR A 289 14.53 18.13 27.23
C THR A 289 15.47 18.31 28.43
N GLY A 290 15.65 17.28 29.25
CA GLY A 290 16.41 17.34 30.50
C GLY A 290 15.74 18.15 31.62
N ARG A 291 14.50 18.63 31.41
CA ARG A 291 13.75 19.40 32.42
C ARG A 291 12.25 19.14 32.33
N LYS A 292 11.58 18.98 33.47
CA LYS A 292 10.13 18.85 33.51
C LYS A 292 9.49 20.15 32.98
N PRO A 293 8.58 20.08 32.01
CA PRO A 293 7.95 21.29 31.48
C PRO A 293 7.08 21.94 32.56
N SER A 294 7.15 23.25 32.64
CA SER A 294 6.30 24.07 33.51
C SER A 294 5.23 24.72 32.66
N ILE A 295 4.01 24.72 33.17
CA ILE A 295 2.96 25.54 32.59
C ILE A 295 3.34 27.00 32.87
N PRO A 296 3.29 27.90 31.88
CA PRO A 296 3.57 29.31 32.11
C PRO A 296 2.65 29.90 33.19
N ASP A 297 3.21 30.67 34.11
CA ASP A 297 2.43 31.29 35.20
C ASP A 297 1.44 32.36 34.68
N ASP A 298 1.63 32.82 33.44
CA ASP A 298 0.85 33.83 32.74
C ASP A 298 -0.26 33.26 31.84
N LEU A 299 -0.81 32.08 32.17
CA LEU A 299 -1.90 31.50 31.38
C LEU A 299 -3.09 32.47 31.26
N PRO A 300 -3.55 32.79 30.04
CA PRO A 300 -4.74 33.58 29.83
C PRO A 300 -5.99 32.91 30.43
N ARG A 301 -7.09 33.67 30.61
CA ARG A 301 -8.35 33.19 31.21
C ARG A 301 -8.98 31.99 30.49
N ASP A 302 -8.57 31.70 29.26
CA ASP A 302 -8.99 30.56 28.47
C ASP A 302 -8.17 29.28 28.71
N ASN A 303 -7.33 29.27 29.76
CA ASN A 303 -6.38 28.20 30.08
C ASN A 303 -5.29 27.99 29.01
N GLY A 304 -4.91 29.03 28.27
CA GLY A 304 -3.83 28.97 27.27
C GLY A 304 -4.27 28.48 25.91
N VAL A 305 -5.57 28.32 25.70
CA VAL A 305 -6.17 27.89 24.44
C VAL A 305 -5.82 28.85 23.29
N GLY A 306 -5.95 30.16 23.49
CA GLY A 306 -5.58 31.16 22.49
C GLY A 306 -4.08 31.19 22.22
N ARG A 307 -3.25 30.86 23.22
CA ARG A 307 -1.80 30.71 23.05
C ARG A 307 -1.45 29.47 22.23
N LEU A 308 -2.15 28.36 22.43
CA LEU A 308 -2.02 27.16 21.60
C LEU A 308 -2.46 27.43 20.16
N ALA A 309 -3.60 28.11 19.98
CA ALA A 309 -4.08 28.51 18.65
C ALA A 309 -3.02 29.34 17.91
N ALA A 310 -2.44 30.33 18.58
CA ALA A 310 -1.37 31.14 18.00
C ALA A 310 -0.10 30.33 17.66
N ILE A 311 0.27 29.34 18.48
CA ILE A 311 1.39 28.44 18.17
C ILE A 311 1.08 27.60 16.93
N VAL A 312 -0.12 27.02 16.87
CA VAL A 312 -0.60 26.24 15.72
C VAL A 312 -0.62 27.10 14.46
N ASP A 313 -1.13 28.33 14.53
CA ASP A 313 -1.13 29.28 13.40
C ASP A 313 0.29 29.54 12.91
N VAL A 314 1.24 29.83 13.82
CA VAL A 314 2.64 30.06 13.44
C VAL A 314 3.29 28.82 12.83
N LEU A 315 3.01 27.62 13.34
CA LEU A 315 3.54 26.38 12.78
C LEU A 315 2.93 26.10 11.40
N ARG A 316 1.62 26.28 11.24
CA ARG A 316 0.91 26.14 9.97
C ARG A 316 1.45 27.09 8.90
N ASP A 317 1.77 28.32 9.29
CA ASP A 317 2.26 29.33 8.35
C ASP A 317 3.73 29.10 7.93
N ARG A 318 4.52 28.39 8.75
CA ARG A 318 5.97 28.20 8.55
C ARG A 318 6.35 26.82 8.01
N ASP A 319 5.52 25.81 8.29
CA ASP A 319 5.80 24.42 7.96
C ASP A 319 4.63 23.83 7.15
N PRO A 320 4.79 23.70 5.82
CA PRO A 320 3.78 23.09 4.96
C PRO A 320 3.40 21.66 5.37
N ALA A 321 4.34 20.87 5.88
CA ALA A 321 4.06 19.50 6.31
C ALA A 321 3.18 19.52 7.57
N PHE A 322 3.52 20.36 8.56
CA PHE A 322 2.66 20.55 9.73
C PHE A 322 1.27 21.06 9.35
N ARG A 323 1.19 22.01 8.41
CA ARG A 323 -0.10 22.52 7.90
C ARG A 323 -0.96 21.40 7.33
N ARG A 324 -0.38 20.55 6.47
CA ARG A 324 -1.09 19.41 5.89
C ARG A 324 -1.56 18.43 6.97
N ASP A 325 -0.69 18.04 7.90
CA ASP A 325 -1.04 17.09 8.96
C ASP A 325 -2.11 17.65 9.90
N TRP A 326 -2.07 18.96 10.17
CA TRP A 326 -3.07 19.66 10.97
C TRP A 326 -4.42 19.76 10.25
N ASP A 327 -4.40 20.05 8.95
CA ASP A 327 -5.59 20.09 8.10
C ASP A 327 -6.25 18.71 8.01
N LEU A 328 -5.44 17.66 7.85
CA LEU A 328 -5.91 16.28 7.90
C LEU A 328 -6.49 15.97 9.28
N PHE A 329 -5.82 16.35 10.37
CA PHE A 329 -6.33 16.11 11.71
C PHE A 329 -7.68 16.76 11.95
N ARG A 330 -7.86 18.04 11.58
CA ARG A 330 -9.12 18.75 11.81
C ARG A 330 -10.27 18.24 10.91
N LEU A 331 -9.97 17.80 9.69
CA LEU A 331 -10.98 17.38 8.71
C LEU A 331 -11.29 15.88 8.79
N VAL A 332 -10.28 15.04 9.04
CA VAL A 332 -10.34 13.57 9.08
C VAL A 332 -10.38 13.05 10.51
N PHE A 333 -9.38 13.32 11.34
CA PHE A 333 -9.37 12.70 12.68
C PHE A 333 -10.39 13.33 13.64
N GLY A 334 -10.87 14.54 13.34
CA GLY A 334 -12.02 15.16 14.00
C GLY A 334 -13.37 14.50 13.67
N ARG A 335 -13.46 13.67 12.61
CA ARG A 335 -14.67 12.95 12.17
C ARG A 335 -14.32 11.58 11.60
N GLN A 336 -14.71 10.50 12.26
CA GLN A 336 -14.41 9.14 11.78
C GLN A 336 -14.88 8.94 10.32
N LEU A 337 -13.93 8.83 9.39
CA LEU A 337 -14.22 8.51 7.99
C LEU A 337 -14.48 7.00 7.84
N PRO A 338 -15.43 6.59 6.99
CA PRO A 338 -15.54 5.20 6.54
C PRO A 338 -14.35 4.80 5.64
N ASP A 339 -14.10 3.49 5.55
CA ASP A 339 -13.13 2.93 4.63
C ASP A 339 -13.56 3.18 3.16
N LEU A 340 -12.61 3.13 2.24
CA LEU A 340 -12.86 3.36 0.82
C LEU A 340 -13.83 2.31 0.27
N GLY A 341 -15.03 2.75 -0.14
CA GLY A 341 -16.09 1.88 -0.65
C GLY A 341 -17.15 1.47 0.38
N ASP A 342 -16.98 1.80 1.67
CA ASP A 342 -17.99 1.59 2.69
C ASP A 342 -19.02 2.74 2.68
N GLU A 343 -20.31 2.39 2.64
CA GLU A 343 -21.39 3.36 2.84
C GLU A 343 -21.50 3.70 4.33
N ALA A 344 -21.12 4.92 4.72
CA ALA A 344 -21.47 5.43 6.04
C ALA A 344 -22.96 5.79 6.09
N ASP A 345 -23.64 5.47 7.19
CA ASP A 345 -25.03 5.86 7.40
C ASP A 345 -25.15 7.40 7.38
N PRO A 346 -26.05 7.97 6.55
CA PRO A 346 -26.19 9.41 6.44
C PRO A 346 -26.68 10.04 7.76
N GLU A 347 -25.93 11.02 8.26
CA GLU A 347 -26.16 11.64 9.57
C GLU A 347 -27.34 12.64 9.59
N LYS A 348 -27.72 13.18 8.42
CA LYS A 348 -28.76 14.23 8.30
C LYS A 348 -29.65 13.99 7.08
N SER A 349 -30.92 14.38 7.23
CA SER A 349 -31.86 14.53 6.11
C SER A 349 -32.10 16.01 5.86
N ASP A 350 -31.85 16.46 4.63
CA ASP A 350 -32.20 17.80 4.19
C ASP A 350 -33.73 17.94 4.12
N ARG A 351 -34.26 18.86 4.93
CA ARG A 351 -35.70 19.10 5.07
C ARG A 351 -36.34 19.71 3.82
N ASN A 352 -35.55 20.30 2.93
CA ASN A 352 -36.06 20.94 1.71
C ASN A 352 -36.06 20.00 0.50
N THR A 353 -35.09 19.08 0.41
CA THR A 353 -34.94 18.16 -0.74
C THR A 353 -35.34 16.72 -0.42
N GLY A 354 -35.40 16.33 0.86
CA GLY A 354 -35.67 14.95 1.29
C GLY A 354 -34.46 14.02 1.19
N ASN A 355 -33.32 14.50 0.67
CA ASN A 355 -32.10 13.71 0.54
C ASN A 355 -31.43 13.51 1.90
N SER A 356 -30.95 12.29 2.14
CA SER A 356 -30.09 11.94 3.26
C SER A 356 -28.62 12.08 2.87
N GLY A 357 -27.79 12.66 3.73
CA GLY A 357 -26.36 12.83 3.51
C GLY A 357 -25.63 13.36 4.75
N PHE A 358 -24.49 14.00 4.54
CA PHE A 358 -23.61 14.47 5.61
C PHE A 358 -23.59 16.00 5.71
N GLY A 359 -23.64 16.53 6.93
CA GLY A 359 -23.72 17.98 7.15
C GLY A 359 -22.37 18.70 7.14
N THR A 360 -22.27 19.78 6.36
CA THR A 360 -21.09 20.65 6.30
C THR A 360 -21.15 21.78 7.34
N LEU A 361 -20.04 22.51 7.51
CA LEU A 361 -19.94 23.70 8.36
C LEU A 361 -20.73 24.89 7.80
N ALA A 362 -20.83 24.98 6.47
CA ALA A 362 -21.67 25.96 5.77
C ALA A 362 -23.17 25.69 5.97
N GLY A 363 -23.53 24.46 6.38
CA GLY A 363 -24.89 24.05 6.70
C GLY A 363 -25.61 23.33 5.56
N GLU A 364 -24.91 22.96 4.49
CA GLU A 364 -25.46 22.11 3.44
C GLU A 364 -25.35 20.62 3.77
N VAL A 365 -25.98 19.79 2.94
CA VAL A 365 -25.93 18.33 3.01
C VAL A 365 -25.29 17.82 1.72
N VAL A 366 -24.21 17.06 1.84
CA VAL A 366 -23.44 16.49 0.71
C VAL A 366 -23.46 14.95 0.77
N LYS A 367 -23.04 14.29 -0.31
CA LYS A 367 -23.24 12.84 -0.52
C LYS A 367 -22.16 11.97 0.13
N SER A 368 -20.94 12.48 0.28
CA SER A 368 -19.82 11.74 0.86
C SER A 368 -19.12 12.52 1.98
N GLN A 369 -18.44 11.80 2.88
CA GLN A 369 -17.61 12.44 3.91
C GLN A 369 -16.40 13.16 3.30
N GLU A 370 -15.89 12.70 2.17
CA GLU A 370 -14.78 13.37 1.46
C GLU A 370 -15.26 14.72 0.86
N GLU A 371 -16.48 14.77 0.31
CA GLU A 371 -17.13 16.04 -0.07
C GLU A 371 -17.36 16.96 1.15
N VAL A 372 -17.69 16.41 2.33
CA VAL A 372 -17.78 17.22 3.56
C VAL A 372 -16.44 17.88 3.87
N MET A 373 -15.34 17.15 3.71
CA MET A 373 -14.01 17.70 3.96
C MET A 373 -13.68 18.82 2.97
N ILE A 374 -13.94 18.61 1.67
CA ILE A 374 -13.75 19.62 0.63
C ILE A 374 -14.61 20.86 0.91
N ALA A 375 -15.92 20.69 1.12
CA ALA A 375 -16.84 21.78 1.43
C ALA A 375 -16.42 22.59 2.67
N ASN A 376 -16.03 21.88 3.74
CA ASN A 376 -15.55 22.51 4.97
C ASN A 376 -14.23 23.26 4.75
N TRP A 377 -13.30 22.69 3.99
CA TRP A 377 -12.04 23.34 3.66
C TRP A 377 -12.28 24.61 2.83
N LEU A 378 -13.14 24.55 1.82
CA LEU A 378 -13.54 25.72 1.01
C LEU A 378 -14.18 26.81 1.89
N PHE A 379 -15.12 26.42 2.75
CA PHE A 379 -15.80 27.34 3.68
C PHE A 379 -14.82 28.04 4.64
N LEU A 380 -13.89 27.29 5.23
CA LEU A 380 -12.89 27.82 6.17
C LEU A 380 -11.88 28.74 5.48
N ASN A 381 -11.56 28.49 4.21
CA ASN A 381 -10.67 29.33 3.40
C ASN A 381 -11.40 30.48 2.68
N GLY A 382 -12.69 30.69 2.99
CA GLY A 382 -13.49 31.78 2.46
C GLY A 382 -13.83 31.67 0.98
N VAL A 383 -13.71 30.47 0.39
CA VAL A 383 -14.01 30.21 -1.01
C VAL A 383 -15.52 30.07 -1.18
N ARG A 384 -16.11 30.84 -2.10
CA ARG A 384 -17.52 30.68 -2.47
C ARG A 384 -17.65 29.53 -3.45
N TYR A 385 -18.57 28.61 -3.19
CA TYR A 385 -18.89 27.51 -4.08
C TYR A 385 -20.41 27.25 -4.12
N GLU A 386 -20.83 26.54 -5.16
CA GLU A 386 -22.17 25.97 -5.30
C GLU A 386 -22.02 24.44 -5.45
N TYR A 387 -22.70 23.68 -4.59
CA TYR A 387 -22.65 22.21 -4.58
C TYR A 387 -23.70 21.64 -5.56
N GLU A 388 -23.31 20.67 -6.39
CA GLU A 388 -24.14 20.00 -7.42
C GLU A 388 -24.94 20.95 -8.33
N ARG A 389 -24.34 22.08 -8.69
CA ARG A 389 -24.92 22.99 -9.69
C ARG A 389 -25.08 22.24 -11.03
N PRO A 390 -26.24 22.30 -11.69
CA PRO A 390 -26.39 21.81 -13.06
C PRO A 390 -25.33 22.42 -13.98
N TYR A 391 -24.68 21.57 -14.75
CA TYR A 391 -23.67 21.98 -15.73
C TYR A 391 -24.24 23.02 -16.70
N ALA A 392 -23.43 24.00 -17.09
CA ALA A 392 -23.91 25.17 -17.83
C ALA A 392 -24.54 24.85 -19.20
N HIS A 393 -24.14 23.74 -19.81
CA HIS A 393 -24.66 23.26 -21.07
C HIS A 393 -25.61 22.07 -20.86
N ASP A 394 -26.69 22.02 -21.64
CA ASP A 394 -27.59 20.86 -21.66
C ASP A 394 -26.89 19.69 -22.35
N VAL A 395 -26.49 18.72 -21.54
CA VAL A 395 -25.71 17.53 -21.95
C VAL A 395 -26.43 16.24 -21.61
N ALA A 396 -27.71 16.34 -21.20
CA ALA A 396 -28.54 15.17 -20.94
C ALA A 396 -28.87 14.44 -22.25
N ASP A 397 -28.80 13.11 -22.23
CA ASP A 397 -29.14 12.26 -23.36
C ASP A 397 -29.88 10.99 -22.90
N ALA A 398 -30.09 10.03 -23.81
CA ALA A 398 -30.80 8.78 -23.51
C ALA A 398 -30.09 7.89 -22.47
N HIS A 399 -28.78 8.09 -22.25
CA HIS A 399 -27.91 7.30 -21.40
C HIS A 399 -27.41 8.10 -20.18
N HIS A 400 -27.38 9.43 -20.25
CA HIS A 400 -26.85 10.32 -19.21
C HIS A 400 -27.88 11.36 -18.77
N ARG A 401 -28.06 11.51 -17.45
CA ARG A 401 -28.82 12.64 -16.89
C ARG A 401 -28.01 13.93 -17.04
N GLN A 402 -28.66 15.07 -16.83
CA GLN A 402 -27.98 16.37 -16.80
C GLN A 402 -26.80 16.32 -15.83
N TYR A 403 -25.61 16.62 -16.36
CA TYR A 403 -24.37 16.57 -15.60
C TYR A 403 -24.40 17.60 -14.46
N LYS A 404 -23.94 17.18 -13.30
CA LYS A 404 -23.79 17.99 -12.09
C LYS A 404 -22.43 17.65 -11.47
N PRO A 405 -21.38 18.45 -11.73
CA PRO A 405 -20.14 18.33 -10.99
C PRO A 405 -20.37 18.59 -9.50
N ASP A 406 -19.52 18.02 -8.65
CA ASP A 406 -19.63 18.10 -7.20
C ASP A 406 -19.61 19.56 -6.71
N PHE A 407 -18.69 20.37 -7.24
CA PHE A 407 -18.56 21.78 -6.88
C PHE A 407 -18.41 22.69 -8.11
N TYR A 408 -18.91 23.91 -7.98
CA TYR A 408 -18.71 25.00 -8.93
C TYR A 408 -18.24 26.27 -8.21
N PHE A 409 -17.21 26.92 -8.74
CA PHE A 409 -16.62 28.15 -8.20
C PHE A 409 -17.07 29.38 -9.00
N PRO A 410 -18.16 30.07 -8.59
CA PRO A 410 -18.76 31.15 -9.37
C PRO A 410 -17.85 32.38 -9.56
N ASP A 411 -16.85 32.56 -8.70
CA ASP A 411 -15.93 33.70 -8.78
C ASP A 411 -14.88 33.58 -9.88
N ILE A 412 -14.64 32.35 -10.38
CA ILE A 412 -13.62 32.04 -11.37
C ILE A 412 -14.14 31.23 -12.56
N ASP A 413 -15.43 30.86 -12.54
CA ASP A 413 -16.07 30.02 -13.58
C ASP A 413 -15.36 28.67 -13.80
N VAL A 414 -15.01 28.01 -12.69
CA VAL A 414 -14.31 26.71 -12.69
C VAL A 414 -15.16 25.65 -12.00
N TRP A 415 -15.20 24.46 -12.58
CA TRP A 415 -15.87 23.28 -12.02
C TRP A 415 -14.88 22.39 -11.27
N HIS A 416 -15.36 21.63 -10.30
CA HIS A 416 -14.53 20.70 -9.52
C HIS A 416 -15.24 19.38 -9.30
N GLU A 417 -14.53 18.29 -9.64
CA GLU A 417 -14.94 16.92 -9.37
C GLU A 417 -14.04 16.20 -8.37
N HIS A 418 -14.68 15.37 -7.55
CA HIS A 418 -14.03 14.47 -6.63
C HIS A 418 -14.24 13.00 -7.04
N TRP A 419 -13.14 12.31 -7.35
CA TRP A 419 -13.18 10.93 -7.81
C TRP A 419 -12.84 9.94 -6.70
N ALA A 420 -13.63 8.88 -6.62
CA ALA A 420 -13.38 7.73 -5.76
C ALA A 420 -12.25 6.85 -6.35
N LEU A 421 -11.01 7.34 -6.34
CA LEU A 421 -9.83 6.61 -6.82
C LEU A 421 -8.83 6.35 -5.69
N GLY A 422 -8.31 5.12 -5.65
CA GLY A 422 -7.22 4.70 -4.77
C GLY A 422 -5.84 5.22 -5.22
N PRO A 423 -4.78 4.95 -4.43
CA PRO A 423 -3.42 5.42 -4.74
C PRO A 423 -2.85 4.90 -6.06
N ASP A 424 -3.34 3.77 -6.54
CA ASP A 424 -3.02 3.16 -7.84
C ASP A 424 -3.82 3.76 -9.01
N GLY A 425 -4.69 4.74 -8.74
CA GLY A 425 -5.56 5.37 -9.72
C GLY A 425 -6.76 4.51 -10.13
N THR A 426 -7.06 3.43 -9.40
CA THR A 426 -8.20 2.54 -9.70
C THR A 426 -9.42 2.87 -8.83
N PRO A 427 -10.64 2.75 -9.37
CA PRO A 427 -11.87 2.88 -8.60
C PRO A 427 -12.17 1.61 -7.78
N PRO A 428 -12.99 1.69 -6.72
CA PRO A 428 -13.35 0.52 -5.94
C PRO A 428 -14.02 -0.58 -6.80
N PRO A 429 -13.80 -1.89 -6.50
CA PRO A 429 -14.19 -3.00 -7.37
C PRO A 429 -15.68 -3.08 -7.72
N HIS A 430 -16.56 -2.51 -6.89
CA HIS A 430 -18.01 -2.54 -7.07
C HIS A 430 -18.56 -1.43 -7.99
N PHE A 431 -17.71 -0.51 -8.47
CA PHE A 431 -18.10 0.61 -9.31
C PHE A 431 -17.98 0.27 -10.81
N ALA A 432 -18.79 -0.66 -11.30
CA ALA A 432 -18.82 -1.03 -12.71
C ALA A 432 -19.22 0.17 -13.60
N GLY A 433 -18.44 0.44 -14.67
CA GLY A 433 -18.68 1.55 -15.60
C GLY A 433 -18.21 2.93 -15.12
N TYR A 434 -17.52 3.01 -13.97
CA TYR A 434 -17.06 4.27 -13.40
C TYR A 434 -16.04 5.00 -14.27
N THR A 435 -15.06 4.26 -14.81
CA THR A 435 -14.04 4.83 -15.71
C THR A 435 -14.67 5.46 -16.97
N GLU A 436 -15.66 4.81 -17.57
CA GLU A 436 -16.38 5.33 -18.73
C GLU A 436 -17.13 6.63 -18.38
N SER A 437 -17.75 6.68 -17.19
CA SER A 437 -18.41 7.89 -16.68
C SER A 437 -17.42 9.04 -16.48
N MET A 438 -16.25 8.76 -15.89
CA MET A 438 -15.19 9.76 -15.69
C MET A 438 -14.69 10.32 -17.03
N GLU A 439 -14.40 9.46 -18.00
CA GLU A 439 -13.96 9.87 -19.33
C GLU A 439 -15.01 10.73 -20.04
N TRP A 440 -16.29 10.37 -19.92
CA TRP A 440 -17.39 11.15 -20.48
C TRP A 440 -17.47 12.56 -19.85
N ARG A 441 -17.36 12.67 -18.52
CA ARG A 441 -17.35 13.96 -17.80
C ARG A 441 -16.16 14.83 -18.22
N ARG A 442 -14.94 14.27 -18.26
CA ARG A 442 -13.74 14.98 -18.75
C ARG A 442 -13.90 15.46 -20.19
N ARG A 443 -14.39 14.59 -21.08
CA ARG A 443 -14.62 14.92 -22.49
C ARG A 443 -15.69 16.02 -22.65
N THR A 444 -16.67 16.06 -21.77
CA THR A 444 -17.69 17.11 -21.75
C THR A 444 -17.07 18.48 -21.52
N HIS A 445 -16.20 18.63 -20.51
CA HIS A 445 -15.49 19.90 -20.27
C HIS A 445 -14.61 20.30 -21.46
N ILE A 446 -13.88 19.35 -22.04
CA ILE A 446 -13.05 19.61 -23.24
C ILE A 446 -13.92 20.09 -24.42
N SER A 447 -15.08 19.48 -24.64
CA SER A 447 -15.95 19.80 -25.79
C SER A 447 -16.57 21.18 -25.69
N TYR A 448 -16.86 21.64 -24.47
CA TYR A 448 -17.47 22.94 -24.22
C TYR A 448 -16.46 24.02 -23.79
N GLY A 449 -15.18 23.67 -23.64
CA GLY A 449 -14.11 24.61 -23.31
C GLY A 449 -14.20 25.18 -21.88
N THR A 450 -14.78 24.43 -20.95
CA THR A 450 -14.86 24.79 -19.54
C THR A 450 -13.68 24.22 -18.75
N GLU A 451 -13.35 24.85 -17.63
CA GLU A 451 -12.25 24.42 -16.77
C GLU A 451 -12.74 23.45 -15.68
N LEU A 452 -11.96 22.39 -15.46
CA LEU A 452 -12.23 21.34 -14.47
C LEU A 452 -11.01 21.13 -13.58
N ILE A 453 -11.20 21.28 -12.27
CA ILE A 453 -10.27 20.83 -11.22
C ILE A 453 -10.68 19.42 -10.80
N GLU A 454 -9.71 18.54 -10.56
CA GLU A 454 -9.98 17.16 -10.16
C GLU A 454 -9.25 16.84 -8.86
N THR A 455 -9.95 16.17 -7.95
CA THR A 455 -9.36 15.60 -6.73
C THR A 455 -9.70 14.12 -6.65
N THR A 456 -8.92 13.33 -5.94
CA THR A 456 -9.21 11.90 -5.73
C THR A 456 -9.25 11.55 -4.25
N SER A 457 -9.96 10.48 -3.88
CA SER A 457 -9.97 9.98 -2.50
C SER A 457 -8.56 9.72 -1.97
N ALA A 458 -7.64 9.18 -2.79
CA ALA A 458 -6.24 9.01 -2.39
C ALA A 458 -5.59 10.34 -1.98
N THR A 459 -5.72 11.37 -2.82
CA THR A 459 -5.14 12.70 -2.54
C THR A 459 -5.82 13.44 -1.40
N ILE A 460 -7.12 13.24 -1.18
CA ILE A 460 -7.82 13.85 -0.04
C ILE A 460 -7.42 13.16 1.28
N ARG A 461 -7.21 11.84 1.26
CA ARG A 461 -6.81 11.05 2.43
C ARG A 461 -5.37 11.27 2.88
N ASP A 462 -4.45 11.53 1.94
CA ASP A 462 -3.06 11.89 2.27
C ASP A 462 -2.85 13.41 2.47
N GLY A 463 -3.89 14.21 2.20
CA GLY A 463 -3.91 15.66 2.36
C GLY A 463 -3.36 16.45 1.17
N SER A 464 -2.68 15.81 0.20
CA SER A 464 -2.11 16.48 -0.98
C SER A 464 -3.18 17.10 -1.90
N GLY A 465 -4.40 16.57 -1.88
CA GLY A 465 -5.53 17.07 -2.67
C GLY A 465 -5.95 18.48 -2.27
N PHE A 466 -5.79 18.86 -1.00
CA PHE A 466 -6.06 20.22 -0.54
C PHE A 466 -4.97 21.21 -0.99
N GLU A 467 -3.71 20.77 -1.05
CA GLU A 467 -2.62 21.57 -1.59
C GLU A 467 -2.83 21.82 -3.09
N HIS A 468 -3.22 20.78 -3.84
CA HIS A 468 -3.57 20.90 -5.25
C HIS A 468 -4.73 21.87 -5.46
N LEU A 469 -5.81 21.73 -4.67
CA LEU A 469 -6.97 22.63 -4.73
C LEU A 469 -6.59 24.07 -4.38
N GLU A 470 -5.75 24.30 -3.37
CA GLU A 470 -5.21 25.62 -3.04
C GLU A 470 -4.44 26.23 -4.21
N GLN A 471 -3.56 25.45 -4.84
CA GLN A 471 -2.75 25.91 -5.98
C GLN A 471 -3.63 26.28 -7.18
N GLU A 472 -4.59 25.43 -7.55
CA GLU A 472 -5.50 25.71 -8.66
C GLU A 472 -6.37 26.93 -8.37
N LEU A 473 -7.02 27.01 -7.20
CA LEU A 473 -7.86 28.18 -6.87
C LEU A 473 -7.05 29.48 -6.90
N ARG A 474 -5.81 29.47 -6.40
CA ARG A 474 -4.90 30.64 -6.49
C ARG A 474 -4.50 30.95 -7.93
N ARG A 475 -4.20 29.92 -8.73
CA ARG A 475 -3.85 30.06 -10.16
C ARG A 475 -4.96 30.73 -10.95
N HIS A 476 -6.22 30.42 -10.61
CA HIS A 476 -7.41 31.00 -11.21
C HIS A 476 -7.84 32.34 -10.57
N GLY A 477 -7.10 32.83 -9.56
CA GLY A 477 -7.25 34.19 -9.03
C GLY A 477 -7.97 34.33 -7.69
N ILE A 478 -8.30 33.22 -7.01
CA ILE A 478 -8.91 33.26 -5.67
C ILE A 478 -7.83 33.52 -4.62
N GLN A 479 -8.04 34.53 -3.78
CA GLN A 479 -7.28 34.72 -2.56
C GLN A 479 -7.94 33.96 -1.42
N LEU A 480 -7.26 32.92 -0.93
CA LEU A 480 -7.71 32.18 0.25
C LEU A 480 -7.50 33.05 1.50
N VAL A 481 -8.57 33.28 2.24
CA VAL A 481 -8.56 34.00 3.52
C VAL A 481 -9.13 33.06 4.57
N GLU A 482 -8.26 32.52 5.42
CA GLU A 482 -8.68 31.60 6.46
C GLU A 482 -9.44 32.35 7.57
N ASP A 483 -10.67 31.93 7.83
CA ASP A 483 -11.50 32.45 8.94
C ASP A 483 -11.86 31.29 9.88
N THR A 484 -10.96 30.99 10.80
CA THR A 484 -11.16 29.96 11.84
C THR A 484 -12.27 30.33 12.84
N GLY A 485 -12.73 31.60 12.85
CA GLY A 485 -13.82 32.11 13.67
C GLY A 485 -15.20 32.08 12.99
N ARG A 486 -15.26 31.64 11.72
CA ARG A 486 -16.49 31.65 10.91
C ARG A 486 -17.55 30.75 11.55
N ARG A 487 -18.57 31.38 12.14
CA ARG A 487 -19.64 30.67 12.86
C ARG A 487 -20.42 29.79 11.86
N SER A 488 -20.52 28.49 12.18
CA SER A 488 -21.33 27.55 11.41
C SER A 488 -22.79 28.01 11.37
N GLY A 489 -23.45 27.82 10.23
CA GLY A 489 -24.87 28.20 10.04
C GLY A 489 -25.84 27.40 10.92
N SER A 490 -25.34 26.38 11.63
CA SER A 490 -26.12 25.58 12.56
C SER A 490 -26.25 26.29 13.91
N ARG A 491 -27.43 26.88 14.16
CA ARG A 491 -27.91 27.28 15.49
C ARG A 491 -28.09 26.05 16.38
N ARG A 492 -27.00 25.41 16.82
CA ARG A 492 -26.95 24.47 17.95
C ARG A 492 -25.50 24.17 18.36
N SER A 493 -25.04 24.91 19.37
CA SER A 493 -24.06 24.47 20.38
C SER A 493 -22.83 23.70 19.84
N ALA A 494 -21.91 24.41 19.19
CA ALA A 494 -20.51 24.00 19.12
C ALA A 494 -19.83 24.32 20.47
N THR A 495 -20.18 23.54 21.50
CA THR A 495 -19.50 23.50 22.80
C THR A 495 -18.70 22.21 22.99
N ARG A 496 -18.35 21.55 21.88
CA ARG A 496 -17.35 20.48 21.83
C ARG A 496 -16.10 21.09 21.18
N ARG A 497 -15.33 21.86 21.96
CA ARG A 497 -14.10 21.45 22.66
C ARG A 497 -13.06 20.87 21.68
N TRP A 498 -12.03 21.69 21.47
CA TRP A 498 -10.59 21.36 21.42
C TRP A 498 -10.24 19.90 21.74
#